data_AF-A8CDB0-F1
#
_entry.id   AF-A8CDB0-F1
#
_cell.length_a   1.000
_cell.length_b   1.000
_cell.length_c   1.000
_cell.angle_alpha   90.00
_cell.angle_beta   90.00
_cell.angle_gamma   90.00
#
_symmetry.space_group_name_H-M   'P 1'
#
loop_
_entity.id
_entity.type
_entity.pdbx_description
1 polymer ?
#
loop_
_entity_poly.entity_id
_entity_poly.type
_entity_poly.pdbx_seq_one_letter_code
_entity_poly.pdbx_strand_id
1 'polypeptide(L)' 'THWKHGGLVGVMGYGGGVIGRYCDIPEDFPNVREFHTYRVNQPSAWFYNSAALRQLCDIWERHGSGLTNLHGAT' A
#
# COMPACT_ATOMS: atom_id res chain seq x y z
N THR A 1 2.53 11.12 -16.22
CA THR A 1 2.32 10.04 -15.22
C THR A 1 1.72 8.86 -15.96
N HIS A 2 2.12 7.62 -15.63
CA HIS A 2 1.61 6.38 -16.25
C HIS A 2 0.61 5.64 -15.37
N TRP A 3 -0.22 6.44 -14.70
CA TRP A 3 -1.23 5.97 -13.79
C TRP A 3 -2.55 6.65 -14.14
N LYS A 4 -3.62 5.85 -14.24
CA LYS A 4 -4.97 6.36 -14.43
C LYS A 4 -5.38 7.25 -13.24
N HIS A 5 -6.28 8.18 -13.53
CA HIS A 5 -6.89 9.00 -12.50
C HIS A 5 -7.75 8.15 -11.57
N GLY A 6 -7.59 8.38 -10.26
CA GLY A 6 -8.43 7.75 -9.23
C GLY A 6 -8.32 6.22 -9.12
N GLY A 7 -9.32 5.66 -8.44
CA GLY A 7 -9.45 4.25 -8.09
C GLY A 7 -10.12 4.11 -6.72
N LEU A 8 -11.35 3.58 -6.70
CA LEU A 8 -12.09 3.36 -5.45
C LEU A 8 -12.01 1.88 -5.07
N VAL A 9 -11.23 1.61 -4.02
CA VAL A 9 -11.08 0.30 -3.39
C VAL A 9 -10.97 0.49 -1.89
N GLY A 10 -11.32 -0.54 -1.12
CA GLY A 10 -11.31 -0.47 0.34
C GLY A 10 -11.56 -1.83 0.98
N VAL A 11 -11.69 -1.83 2.30
CA VAL A 11 -12.03 -3.01 3.10
C VAL A 11 -13.43 -2.85 3.69
N MET A 12 -14.19 -3.94 3.76
CA MET A 12 -15.56 -3.92 4.27
C MET A 12 -15.61 -3.27 5.67
N GLY A 13 -16.55 -2.34 5.85
CA GLY A 13 -16.71 -1.59 7.11
C GLY A 13 -15.89 -0.31 7.22
N TYR A 14 -14.96 -0.03 6.30
CA TYR A 14 -14.16 1.20 6.30
C TYR A 14 -14.35 2.02 5.03
N GLY A 15 -14.52 3.34 5.19
CA GLY A 15 -14.68 4.30 4.08
C GLY A 15 -13.36 4.86 3.53
N GLY A 16 -12.21 4.41 4.02
CA GLY A 16 -10.90 4.93 3.65
C GLY A 16 -9.74 4.07 4.15
N GLY A 17 -8.51 4.49 3.85
CA GLY A 17 -7.28 3.78 4.25
C GLY A 17 -6.59 3.02 3.12
N VAL A 18 -7.27 2.81 1.98
CA VAL A 18 -6.69 2.24 0.75
C VAL A 18 -6.83 3.25 -0.38
N ILE A 19 -5.73 3.52 -1.09
CA ILE A 19 -5.71 4.39 -2.27
C ILE A 19 -5.59 3.52 -3.51
N GLY A 20 -6.68 3.44 -4.29
CA GLY A 20 -6.69 2.74 -5.56
C GLY A 20 -5.82 3.43 -6.59
N ARG A 21 -5.10 2.62 -7.36
CA ARG A 21 -4.21 3.07 -8.43
C ARG A 21 -4.09 1.98 -9.48
N TYR A 22 -4.21 2.39 -10.74
CA TYR A 22 -4.22 1.50 -11.89
C TYR A 22 -3.27 2.01 -12.97
N CYS A 23 -2.47 1.12 -13.57
CA CYS A 23 -1.59 1.47 -14.68
C CYS A 23 -2.41 1.88 -15.93
N ASP A 24 -1.94 2.88 -16.69
CA ASP A 24 -2.60 3.31 -17.92
C ASP A 24 -2.26 2.46 -19.16
N ILE A 25 -1.20 1.64 -19.08
CA ILE A 25 -0.74 0.68 -20.10
C ILE A 25 -0.57 -0.74 -19.51
N PRO A 26 -1.65 -1.37 -19.03
CA PRO A 26 -1.57 -2.61 -18.26
C PRO A 26 -1.21 -3.85 -19.09
N GLU A 27 -1.25 -3.78 -20.43
CA GLU A 27 -0.79 -4.85 -21.32
C GLU A 27 0.73 -4.98 -21.30
N ASP A 28 1.44 -3.85 -21.26
CA ASP A 28 2.90 -3.79 -21.20
C ASP A 28 3.41 -4.07 -19.78
N PHE A 29 2.65 -3.66 -18.76
CA PHE A 29 3.01 -3.78 -17.34
C PHE A 29 1.95 -4.51 -16.51
N PRO A 30 1.69 -5.81 -16.78
CA PRO A 30 0.58 -6.54 -16.17
C PRO A 30 0.70 -6.69 -14.65
N ASN A 31 1.92 -6.78 -14.11
CA ASN A 31 2.18 -6.96 -12.67
C ASN A 31 1.85 -5.72 -11.83
N VAL A 32 1.68 -4.56 -12.45
CA VAL A 32 1.27 -3.31 -11.79
C VAL A 32 -0.01 -2.74 -12.41
N ARG A 33 -0.79 -3.58 -13.11
CA ARG A 33 -2.15 -3.23 -13.55
C ARG A 33 -2.94 -2.63 -12.39
N GLU A 34 -2.78 -3.20 -11.19
CA GLU A 34 -3.28 -2.71 -9.91
C GLU A 34 -2.10 -2.49 -8.97
N PHE A 35 -1.99 -1.29 -8.39
CA PHE A 35 -0.85 -0.95 -7.52
C PHE A 35 -1.29 -0.08 -6.33
N HIS A 36 -2.16 -0.66 -5.50
CA HIS A 36 -2.84 0.07 -4.43
C HIS A 36 -1.90 0.37 -3.25
N THR A 37 -2.14 1.49 -2.58
CA THR A 37 -1.41 1.85 -1.35
C THR A 37 -2.30 1.65 -0.13
N TYR A 38 -1.84 0.87 0.84
CA TYR A 38 -2.46 0.72 2.15
C TYR A 38 -1.81 1.65 3.16
N ARG A 39 -2.62 2.41 3.90
CA ARG A 39 -2.15 3.24 5.01
C ARG A 39 -2.31 2.48 6.32
N VAL A 40 -1.19 2.13 6.94
CA VAL A 40 -1.15 1.39 8.22
C VAL A 40 -0.85 2.35 9.35
N ASN A 41 -1.63 2.28 10.43
CA ASN A 41 -1.48 3.19 11.56
C ASN A 41 -0.18 2.90 12.33
N GLN A 42 0.68 3.90 12.45
CA GLN A 42 1.94 3.83 13.19
C GLN A 42 1.75 4.04 14.71
N PRO A 43 2.66 3.53 15.56
CA PRO A 43 2.80 3.98 16.93
C PRO A 43 3.20 5.46 16.99
N SER A 44 2.80 6.14 18.06
CA SER A 44 3.19 7.52 18.35
C SER A 44 4.70 7.70 18.32
N ALA A 45 5.15 8.78 17.66
CA ALA A 45 6.56 9.10 17.47
C ALA A 45 7.39 7.99 16.79
N TRP A 46 6.75 7.05 16.07
CA TRP A 46 7.40 6.05 15.22
C TRP A 46 8.40 5.13 15.97
N PHE A 47 8.19 4.87 17.25
CA PHE A 47 9.01 3.90 17.99
C PHE A 47 8.51 2.48 17.77
N TYR A 48 9.37 1.62 17.22
CA TYR A 48 9.08 0.21 16.97
C TYR A 48 10.03 -0.70 17.72
N ASN A 49 9.55 -1.88 18.10
CA ASN A 49 10.43 -3.01 18.34
C ASN A 49 10.64 -3.78 17.02
N SER A 50 11.73 -4.55 16.95
CA SER A 50 12.08 -5.26 15.72
C SER A 50 11.11 -6.40 15.37
N ALA A 51 10.37 -6.94 16.35
CA ALA A 51 9.34 -7.94 16.09
C ALA A 51 8.17 -7.37 15.30
N ALA A 52 7.69 -6.17 15.66
CA ALA A 52 6.59 -5.49 14.98
C ALA A 52 6.92 -5.17 13.52
N LEU A 53 8.14 -4.67 13.25
CA LEU A 53 8.57 -4.37 11.88
C LEU A 53 8.72 -5.65 11.04
N ARG A 54 9.30 -6.72 11.58
CA ARG A 54 9.42 -7.99 10.85
C ARG A 54 8.06 -8.60 10.54
N GLN A 55 7.12 -8.56 11.50
CA GLN A 55 5.75 -9.01 11.25
C GLN A 55 5.09 -8.23 10.11
N LEU A 56 5.27 -6.90 10.05
CA LEU A 56 4.75 -6.10 8.95
C LEU A 56 5.39 -6.49 7.60
N CYS A 57 6.71 -6.71 7.59
CA CYS A 57 7.43 -7.18 6.41
C CYS A 57 6.91 -8.54 5.92
N ASP A 58 6.75 -9.53 6.81
CA ASP A 58 6.28 -10.87 6.46
C ASP A 58 4.87 -10.85 5.84
N ILE A 59 3.98 -9.99 6.36
CA ILE A 59 2.64 -9.79 5.81
C ILE A 59 2.72 -9.12 4.43
N TRP A 60 3.54 -8.07 4.30
CA TRP A 60 3.62 -7.30 3.06
C TRP A 60 4.36 -8.03 1.94
N GLU A 61 5.34 -8.87 2.27
CA GLU A 61 6.02 -9.75 1.31
C GLU A 61 5.03 -10.78 0.73
N ARG A 62 4.15 -11.33 1.57
CA ARG A 62 3.15 -12.31 1.11
C ARG A 62 2.06 -11.71 0.24
N HIS A 63 1.61 -10.49 0.55
CA HIS A 63 0.37 -9.92 0.01
C HIS A 63 0.56 -8.66 -0.85
N GLY A 64 1.74 -8.05 -0.83
CA GLY A 64 2.01 -6.77 -1.47
C GLY A 64 3.23 -6.83 -2.40
N SER A 65 3.80 -5.67 -2.66
CA SER A 65 4.93 -5.50 -3.59
C SER A 65 6.30 -5.60 -2.94
N GLY A 66 6.37 -5.69 -1.60
CA GLY A 66 7.61 -5.53 -0.84
C GLY A 66 8.11 -4.09 -0.74
N LEU A 67 7.45 -3.12 -1.38
CA LEU A 67 7.82 -1.70 -1.35
C LEU A 67 7.02 -0.94 -0.29
N THR A 68 7.69 -0.09 0.49
CA THR A 68 7.07 0.70 1.56
C THR A 68 7.62 2.11 1.63
N ASN A 69 6.79 3.07 2.03
CA ASN A 69 7.26 4.35 2.58
C ASN A 69 7.25 4.25 4.12
N LEU A 70 8.35 4.64 4.76
CA LEU A 70 8.49 4.75 6.23
C LEU A 70 8.88 6.20 6.55
N HIS A 71 7.95 7.17 6.59
CA HIS A 71 6.48 7.09 6.61
C HIS A 71 5.83 7.99 5.56
N GLY A 72 4.50 7.94 5.45
CA GLY A 72 3.74 8.97 4.73
C GLY A 72 3.81 10.33 5.44
N ALA A 73 3.70 11.43 4.68
CA ALA A 73 3.72 12.79 5.21
C ALA A 73 2.36 13.30 5.73
N THR A 74 1.31 12.48 5.64
CA THR A 74 -0.09 12.84 5.93
C THR A 74 -0.81 11.75 6.69
#